data_AF-A0A7C4HBW4-F1
#
_entry.id   AF-A0A7C4HBW4-F1
#
_cell.length_a   1.000
_cell.length_b   1.000
_cell.length_c   1.000
_cell.angle_alpha   90.00
_cell.angle_beta   90.00
_cell.angle_gamma   90.00
#
_symmetry.space_group_name_H-M   'P 1'
#
loop_
_entity.id
_entity.type
_entity.pdbx_description
1 polymer ?
#
loop_
_entity_poly.entity_id
_entity_poly.type
_entity_poly.pdbx_seq_one_letter_code
_entity_poly.pdbx_strand_id
1 'polypeptide(L)'
;MMRRNMIFRTLMRMKRVTGIIDKEFTDSLELKWGDVDATKALLEKIARRDGPLGNILAEGLRRASYLLGVPDKAVYFKGAGPHVYDFRAAAIGILDLCISDVGSLQGSTSSLAPDPEMADVTTIVHVRGLMPFPISRASKRHFVDSLILCHYNINLLTPPITFEPYILDLVRAATGWKDFTLKEALTFSERITNLARVFSIRHGLRPEDEWPSPRMLEPPEDGPAASITLKPYYRGLLETYYRVMGWDEKTGIPLKRTLEKLGLEFCYKDLYCDPSGVIQKGQK
;
A
#
# COMPACT_ATOMS: atom_id res chain seq x y z
N MET A 1 26.83 8.36 7.56
CA MET A 1 25.99 7.37 6.84
C MET A 1 24.62 8.00 6.55
N MET A 2 24.55 8.94 5.60
CA MET A 2 23.25 9.50 5.16
C MET A 2 22.51 8.43 4.38
N ARG A 3 21.45 7.89 4.98
CA ARG A 3 20.57 6.93 4.32
C ARG A 3 19.90 7.64 3.14
N ARG A 4 20.03 6.99 1.99
CA ARG A 4 19.68 7.44 0.64
C ARG A 4 18.24 7.97 0.59
N ASN A 5 18.04 9.28 0.39
CA ASN A 5 16.73 9.86 0.13
C ASN A 5 16.13 9.24 -1.16
N MET A 6 14.89 8.78 -1.12
CA MET A 6 14.26 8.04 -2.22
C MET A 6 14.06 8.90 -3.48
N ILE A 7 13.66 10.17 -3.33
CA ILE A 7 13.50 11.10 -4.46
C ILE A 7 14.86 11.30 -5.13
N PHE A 8 15.89 11.58 -4.32
CA PHE A 8 17.25 11.75 -4.83
C PHE A 8 17.77 10.46 -5.49
N ARG A 9 17.45 9.29 -4.95
CA ARG A 9 17.81 7.99 -5.51
C ARG A 9 17.25 7.75 -6.88
N THR A 10 15.96 7.97 -7.02
CA THR A 10 15.27 7.78 -8.27
C THR A 10 15.74 8.81 -9.28
N LEU A 11 15.86 10.09 -8.90
CA LEU A 11 16.35 11.16 -9.77
C LEU A 11 17.76 10.89 -10.31
N MET A 12 18.70 10.45 -9.47
CA MET A 12 20.06 10.11 -9.89
C MET A 12 20.10 8.92 -10.85
N ARG A 13 19.21 7.94 -10.68
CA ARG A 13 19.07 6.82 -11.62
C ARG A 13 18.46 7.28 -12.94
N MET A 14 17.44 8.13 -12.90
CA MET A 14 16.82 8.73 -14.08
C MET A 14 17.85 9.52 -14.88
N LYS A 15 18.65 10.38 -14.21
CA LYS A 15 19.68 11.21 -14.83
C LYS A 15 20.69 10.39 -15.64
N ARG A 16 21.08 9.21 -15.13
CA ARG A 16 22.02 8.31 -15.81
C ARG A 16 21.47 7.68 -17.08
N VAL A 17 20.14 7.57 -17.22
CA VAL A 17 19.51 6.76 -18.28
C VAL A 17 18.86 7.62 -19.35
N THR A 18 18.31 8.78 -19.01
CA THR A 18 17.50 9.57 -19.96
C THR A 18 18.27 10.70 -20.65
N GLY A 19 19.34 11.22 -20.04
CA GLY A 19 19.97 12.47 -20.47
C GLY A 19 19.10 13.73 -20.30
N ILE A 20 17.81 13.58 -19.92
CA ILE A 20 16.83 14.66 -19.73
C ILE A 20 17.19 15.56 -18.54
N ILE A 21 17.83 14.98 -17.51
CA ILE A 21 18.23 15.72 -16.31
C ILE A 21 19.63 16.29 -16.54
N ASP A 22 19.69 17.32 -17.39
CA ASP A 22 20.91 18.07 -17.68
C ASP A 22 21.06 19.30 -16.76
N LYS A 23 22.05 20.16 -17.04
CA LYS A 23 22.30 21.36 -16.23
C LYS A 23 21.19 22.40 -16.36
N GLU A 24 20.52 22.49 -17.50
CA GLU A 24 19.45 23.46 -17.70
C GLU A 24 18.22 23.02 -16.91
N PHE A 25 17.85 21.74 -17.01
CA PHE A 25 16.73 21.16 -16.28
C PHE A 25 16.89 21.26 -14.76
N THR A 26 18.12 21.20 -14.25
CA THR A 26 18.42 21.31 -12.81
C THR A 26 18.74 22.74 -12.34
N ASP A 27 18.64 23.76 -13.19
CA ASP A 27 19.10 25.13 -12.88
C ASP A 27 20.55 25.16 -12.35
N SER A 28 21.42 24.38 -12.99
CA SER A 28 22.82 24.13 -12.62
C SER A 28 23.03 23.46 -11.25
N LEU A 29 21.96 22.99 -10.59
CA LEU A 29 22.09 22.21 -9.37
C LEU A 29 22.80 20.89 -9.67
N GLU A 30 23.95 20.68 -9.06
CA GLU A 30 24.69 19.43 -9.21
C GLU A 30 24.12 18.37 -8.26
N LEU A 31 23.60 17.29 -8.83
CA LEU A 31 23.02 16.20 -8.07
C LEU A 31 24.09 15.13 -7.83
N LYS A 32 24.54 15.00 -6.57
CA LYS A 32 25.53 14.01 -6.10
C LYS A 32 25.02 13.22 -4.91
N TRP A 33 25.36 11.94 -4.87
CA TRP A 33 25.00 11.09 -3.74
C TRP A 33 25.68 11.55 -2.45
N GLY A 34 24.89 11.72 -1.38
CA GLY A 34 25.40 12.17 -0.08
C GLY A 34 25.58 13.69 0.03
N ASP A 35 25.14 14.45 -0.97
CA ASP A 35 25.21 15.90 -0.97
C ASP A 35 24.02 16.51 -0.19
N VAL A 36 24.31 17.07 0.99
CA VAL A 36 23.32 17.68 1.88
C VAL A 36 22.76 18.97 1.28
N ASP A 37 23.62 19.81 0.73
CA ASP A 37 23.24 21.13 0.22
C ASP A 37 22.38 20.99 -1.04
N ALA A 38 22.75 20.08 -1.94
CA ALA A 38 21.91 19.76 -3.10
C ALA A 38 20.56 19.18 -2.69
N THR A 39 20.52 18.35 -1.63
CA THR A 39 19.26 17.82 -1.09
C THR A 39 18.37 18.93 -0.52
N LYS A 40 18.95 19.87 0.24
CA LYS A 40 18.21 21.02 0.80
C LYS A 40 17.65 21.90 -0.32
N ALA A 41 18.47 22.26 -1.30
CA ALA A 41 18.04 23.06 -2.44
C ALA A 41 16.91 22.37 -3.21
N LEU A 42 17.01 21.05 -3.42
CA LEU A 42 15.97 20.28 -4.09
C LEU A 42 14.64 20.28 -3.31
N LEU A 43 14.68 20.14 -1.98
CA LEU A 43 13.48 20.22 -1.14
C LEU A 43 12.80 21.58 -1.26
N GLU A 44 13.57 22.67 -1.23
CA GLU A 44 13.04 24.02 -1.41
C GLU A 44 12.43 24.22 -2.79
N LYS A 45 13.09 23.71 -3.85
CA LYS A 45 12.57 23.74 -5.21
C LYS A 45 11.26 22.98 -5.36
N ILE A 46 11.16 21.78 -4.78
CA ILE A 46 9.92 20.98 -4.81
C ILE A 46 8.80 21.73 -4.07
N ALA A 47 9.09 22.23 -2.87
CA ALA A 47 8.09 22.93 -2.05
C ALA A 47 7.55 24.19 -2.74
N ARG A 48 8.39 24.89 -3.49
CA ARG A 48 8.02 26.12 -4.23
C ARG A 48 7.60 25.86 -5.68
N ARG A 49 7.64 24.61 -6.15
CA ARG A 49 7.52 24.25 -7.59
C ARG A 49 8.45 25.08 -8.49
N ASP A 50 9.65 25.35 -8.00
CA ASP A 50 10.61 26.24 -8.65
C ASP A 50 11.48 25.49 -9.68
N GLY A 51 11.47 26.01 -10.91
CA GLY A 51 12.13 25.42 -12.07
C GLY A 51 11.47 24.12 -12.58
N PRO A 52 11.91 23.62 -13.75
CA PRO A 52 11.35 22.41 -14.36
C PRO A 52 11.43 21.17 -13.43
N LEU A 53 12.59 20.99 -12.79
CA LEU A 53 12.84 19.90 -11.85
C LEU A 53 11.92 19.96 -10.63
N GLY A 54 11.82 21.12 -9.98
CA GLY A 54 10.99 21.30 -8.78
C GLY A 54 9.52 21.08 -9.08
N ASN A 55 9.02 21.62 -10.20
CA ASN A 55 7.64 21.46 -10.60
C ASN A 55 7.27 20.00 -10.93
N ILE A 56 8.11 19.27 -11.67
CA ILE A 56 7.84 17.86 -12.00
C ILE A 56 7.88 16.96 -10.76
N LEU A 57 8.87 17.15 -9.88
CA LEU A 57 8.99 16.33 -8.68
C LEU A 57 7.90 16.60 -7.64
N ALA A 58 7.28 17.79 -7.65
CA ALA A 58 6.13 18.12 -6.80
C ALA A 58 4.87 17.29 -7.11
N GLU A 59 4.78 16.66 -8.29
CA GLU A 59 3.70 15.73 -8.64
C GLU A 59 3.81 14.35 -7.97
N GLY A 60 4.90 14.12 -7.24
CA GLY A 60 5.21 12.83 -6.63
C GLY A 60 5.92 11.88 -7.57
N LEU A 61 6.56 10.86 -6.97
CA LEU A 61 7.58 10.08 -7.66
C LEU A 61 7.05 9.23 -8.82
N ARG A 62 5.82 8.70 -8.70
CA ARG A 62 5.17 7.96 -9.78
C ARG A 62 4.93 8.88 -10.97
N ARG A 63 4.22 9.99 -10.80
CA ARG A 63 3.89 10.87 -11.94
C ARG A 63 5.14 11.45 -12.59
N ALA A 64 6.10 11.89 -11.78
CA ALA A 64 7.39 12.39 -12.26
C ALA A 64 8.11 11.36 -13.15
N SER A 65 8.08 10.06 -12.79
CA SER A 65 8.76 9.04 -13.57
C SER A 65 8.12 8.76 -14.93
N TYR A 66 6.79 8.82 -15.03
CA TYR A 66 6.08 8.71 -16.32
C TYR A 66 6.35 9.94 -17.19
N LEU A 67 6.31 11.15 -16.63
CA LEU A 67 6.60 12.39 -17.36
C LEU A 67 8.03 12.43 -17.92
N LEU A 68 8.98 11.83 -17.19
CA LEU A 68 10.38 11.72 -17.60
C LEU A 68 10.67 10.49 -18.47
N GLY A 69 9.67 9.67 -18.79
CA GLY A 69 9.83 8.49 -19.66
C GLY A 69 10.59 7.31 -19.03
N VAL A 70 10.66 7.23 -17.70
CA VAL A 70 11.41 6.20 -16.94
C VAL A 70 10.60 5.61 -15.77
N PRO A 71 9.39 5.08 -16.04
CA PRO A 71 8.51 4.56 -15.00
C PRO A 71 9.11 3.40 -14.20
N ASP A 72 9.98 2.60 -14.82
CA ASP A 72 10.65 1.44 -14.22
C ASP A 72 11.70 1.80 -13.16
N LYS A 73 12.15 3.06 -13.11
CA LYS A 73 13.16 3.53 -12.14
C LYS A 73 12.56 4.06 -10.83
N ALA A 74 11.26 4.29 -10.79
CA ALA A 74 10.58 4.80 -9.60
C ALA A 74 10.20 3.69 -8.62
N VAL A 75 10.20 4.03 -7.34
CA VAL A 75 9.78 3.16 -6.25
C VAL A 75 8.47 3.70 -5.69
N TYR A 76 7.38 2.96 -5.86
CA TYR A 76 6.06 3.35 -5.38
C TYR A 76 5.11 2.16 -5.23
N PHE A 77 4.04 2.39 -4.47
CA PHE A 77 2.87 1.54 -4.28
C PHE A 77 1.62 2.44 -4.41
N LYS A 78 0.71 2.17 -5.36
CA LYS A 78 -0.45 3.04 -5.64
C LYS A 78 -0.10 4.55 -5.80
N GLY A 79 1.11 4.84 -6.25
CA GLY A 79 1.62 6.22 -6.40
C GLY A 79 2.31 6.82 -5.18
N ALA A 80 2.16 6.22 -4.00
CA ALA A 80 2.86 6.62 -2.78
C ALA A 80 4.25 5.98 -2.70
N GLY A 81 5.23 6.70 -2.14
CA GLY A 81 6.53 6.13 -1.80
C GLY A 81 6.43 5.20 -0.58
N PRO A 82 7.17 4.09 -0.53
CA PRO A 82 7.25 3.28 0.68
C PRO A 82 7.88 4.04 1.85
N HIS A 83 7.64 3.50 3.05
CA HIS A 83 8.33 3.87 4.29
C HIS A 83 9.83 3.55 4.24
N VAL A 84 10.51 3.71 5.37
CA VAL A 84 11.97 3.54 5.53
C VAL A 84 12.53 2.12 5.30
N TYR A 85 11.71 1.15 4.89
CA TYR A 85 12.09 -0.26 4.73
C TYR A 85 12.18 -0.68 3.25
N ASP A 86 13.09 -1.60 2.96
CA ASP A 86 13.14 -2.30 1.69
C ASP A 86 12.28 -3.57 1.76
N PHE A 87 11.09 -3.51 1.17
CA PHE A 87 10.13 -4.61 1.23
C PHE A 87 10.38 -5.74 0.20
N ARG A 88 11.43 -5.67 -0.62
CA ARG A 88 11.67 -6.66 -1.70
C ARG A 88 11.85 -8.10 -1.19
N ALA A 89 12.19 -8.26 0.08
CA ALA A 89 12.29 -9.54 0.77
C ALA A 89 11.12 -9.81 1.75
N ALA A 90 10.04 -9.03 1.66
CA ALA A 90 8.89 -9.08 2.57
C ALA A 90 7.59 -9.14 1.77
N ALA A 91 7.20 -10.36 1.38
CA ALA A 91 6.01 -10.63 0.56
C ALA A 91 4.74 -9.94 1.07
N ILE A 92 4.51 -10.07 2.37
CA ILE A 92 3.35 -9.53 3.06
C ILE A 92 3.36 -7.99 3.09
N GLY A 93 4.52 -7.38 3.32
CA GLY A 93 4.64 -5.93 3.31
C GLY A 93 4.43 -5.32 1.92
N ILE A 94 4.90 -5.99 0.86
CA ILE A 94 4.60 -5.59 -0.52
C ILE A 94 3.10 -5.68 -0.79
N LEU A 95 2.47 -6.81 -0.44
CA LEU A 95 1.03 -6.97 -0.62
C LEU A 95 0.25 -5.87 0.13
N ASP A 96 0.52 -5.67 1.43
CA ASP A 96 -0.17 -4.69 2.29
C ASP A 96 -0.10 -3.26 1.72
N LEU A 97 1.08 -2.84 1.25
CA LEU A 97 1.24 -1.53 0.59
C LEU A 97 0.42 -1.43 -0.70
N CYS A 98 0.35 -2.52 -1.48
CA CYS A 98 -0.40 -2.57 -2.72
C CYS A 98 -1.92 -2.61 -2.50
N ILE A 99 -2.42 -3.34 -1.51
CA ILE A 99 -3.87 -3.44 -1.23
C ILE A 99 -4.38 -2.36 -0.28
N SER A 100 -3.50 -1.48 0.17
CA SER A 100 -3.82 -0.37 1.06
C SER A 100 -4.95 0.52 0.54
N ASP A 101 -5.90 0.82 1.42
CA ASP A 101 -6.94 1.83 1.24
C ASP A 101 -6.59 3.18 1.90
N VAL A 102 -5.56 3.20 2.76
CA VAL A 102 -5.01 4.41 3.39
C VAL A 102 -3.78 4.98 2.68
N GLY A 103 -3.40 4.41 1.52
CA GLY A 103 -2.23 4.83 0.74
C GLY A 103 -0.88 4.56 1.42
N SER A 104 -0.87 3.65 2.40
CA SER A 104 0.29 3.32 3.24
C SER A 104 0.21 1.89 3.81
N LEU A 105 1.10 1.43 4.68
CA LEU A 105 0.90 0.11 5.34
C LEU A 105 -0.43 0.10 6.08
N GLN A 106 -1.32 -0.89 5.90
CA GLN A 106 -2.58 -0.97 6.66
C GLN A 106 -2.38 -1.57 8.05
N GLY A 107 -1.31 -2.31 8.31
CA GLY A 107 -1.05 -2.84 9.65
C GLY A 107 -0.03 -3.97 9.72
N SER A 108 0.49 -4.43 8.58
CA SER A 108 1.51 -5.46 8.57
C SER A 108 2.92 -4.82 8.60
N THR A 109 3.77 -5.34 9.48
CA THR A 109 5.21 -5.04 9.48
C THR A 109 6.04 -6.31 9.32
N SER A 110 5.39 -7.43 8.99
CA SER A 110 5.96 -8.77 9.11
C SER A 110 6.70 -9.19 7.84
N SER A 111 7.96 -9.60 8.03
CA SER A 111 8.87 -10.12 7.02
C SER A 111 8.51 -11.56 6.64
N LEU A 112 8.35 -11.83 5.34
CA LEU A 112 8.46 -13.17 4.76
C LEU A 112 9.31 -13.09 3.49
N ALA A 113 10.41 -13.84 3.46
CA ALA A 113 11.16 -14.08 2.23
C ALA A 113 10.27 -14.84 1.23
N PRO A 114 10.42 -14.60 -0.09
CA PRO A 114 9.76 -15.43 -1.08
C PRO A 114 10.27 -16.86 -0.98
N ASP A 115 9.33 -17.78 -0.86
CA ASP A 115 9.53 -19.22 -0.85
C ASP A 115 8.71 -19.77 -2.05
N PRO A 116 9.28 -20.63 -2.91
CA PRO A 116 8.56 -21.22 -4.04
C PRO A 116 7.25 -21.93 -3.66
N GLU A 117 7.14 -22.45 -2.44
CA GLU A 117 5.90 -23.06 -1.91
C GLU A 117 4.84 -22.02 -1.53
N MET A 118 5.20 -20.73 -1.46
CA MET A 118 4.31 -19.60 -1.15
C MET A 118 3.60 -19.00 -2.37
N ALA A 119 3.75 -19.60 -3.55
CA ALA A 119 2.89 -19.33 -4.71
C ALA A 119 1.42 -19.69 -4.42
N ASP A 120 1.21 -20.69 -3.55
CA ASP A 120 -0.11 -21.10 -3.06
C ASP A 120 -0.32 -20.54 -1.65
N VAL A 121 -1.02 -19.42 -1.57
CA VAL A 121 -1.15 -18.66 -0.31
C VAL A 121 -2.19 -19.29 0.62
N THR A 122 -2.92 -20.30 0.14
CA THR A 122 -3.73 -21.20 0.97
C THR A 122 -2.85 -22.00 1.95
N THR A 123 -1.61 -22.31 1.56
CA THR A 123 -0.59 -22.96 2.41
C THR A 123 -0.07 -22.01 3.50
N ILE A 124 0.04 -20.71 3.23
CA ILE A 124 0.39 -19.69 4.25
C ILE A 124 -0.74 -19.53 5.29
N VAL A 125 -2.00 -19.64 4.84
CA VAL A 125 -3.19 -19.62 5.71
C VAL A 125 -3.28 -20.88 6.58
N HIS A 126 -3.08 -22.07 5.99
CA HIS A 126 -3.27 -23.36 6.66
C HIS A 126 -2.05 -23.83 7.47
N VAL A 127 -0.82 -23.68 6.97
CA VAL A 127 0.39 -24.25 7.59
C VAL A 127 1.01 -23.30 8.62
N ARG A 128 0.85 -21.98 8.44
CA ARG A 128 1.47 -20.97 9.33
C ARG A 128 0.51 -19.92 9.91
N GLY A 129 -0.76 -19.87 9.49
CA GLY A 129 -1.73 -18.92 10.05
C GLY A 129 -1.42 -17.44 9.78
N LEU A 130 -0.59 -17.14 8.78
CA LEU A 130 0.00 -15.79 8.62
C LEU A 130 -0.80 -14.84 7.73
N MET A 131 -1.61 -15.28 6.76
CA MET A 131 -2.49 -14.36 6.03
C MET A 131 -3.67 -13.81 6.87
N PRO A 132 -4.27 -14.59 7.79
CA PRO A 132 -5.13 -14.03 8.81
C PRO A 132 -4.47 -12.90 9.60
N PHE A 133 -3.13 -12.78 9.60
CA PHE A 133 -2.41 -11.80 10.41
C PHE A 133 -2.44 -10.37 9.82
N PRO A 134 -2.07 -10.10 8.55
CA PRO A 134 -2.32 -8.81 7.89
C PRO A 134 -3.80 -8.46 7.84
N ILE A 135 -4.66 -9.43 7.52
CA ILE A 135 -6.10 -9.21 7.46
C ILE A 135 -6.63 -8.88 8.86
N SER A 136 -6.25 -9.61 9.91
CA SER A 136 -6.68 -9.28 11.28
C SER A 136 -6.09 -7.97 11.80
N ARG A 137 -4.91 -7.55 11.35
CA ARG A 137 -4.34 -6.24 11.72
C ARG A 137 -4.97 -5.08 10.97
N ALA A 138 -5.17 -5.21 9.65
CA ALA A 138 -5.95 -4.26 8.84
C ALA A 138 -7.39 -4.16 9.37
N SER A 139 -8.02 -5.30 9.67
CA SER A 139 -9.34 -5.41 10.31
C SER A 139 -9.38 -4.98 11.78
N LYS A 140 -8.27 -4.62 12.40
CA LYS A 140 -8.28 -3.91 13.69
C LYS A 140 -8.05 -2.42 13.49
N ARG A 141 -7.26 -2.05 12.48
CA ARG A 141 -6.89 -0.67 12.23
C ARG A 141 -8.10 0.21 11.98
N HIS A 142 -9.02 -0.12 11.08
CA HIS A 142 -10.10 0.82 10.79
C HIS A 142 -11.01 1.05 11.99
N PHE A 143 -11.24 0.02 12.80
CA PHE A 143 -11.94 0.18 14.07
C PHE A 143 -11.21 1.16 14.99
N VAL A 144 -9.90 0.96 15.18
CA VAL A 144 -9.05 1.84 16.00
C VAL A 144 -9.00 3.27 15.49
N ASP A 145 -8.78 3.44 14.18
CA ASP A 145 -8.70 4.75 13.54
C ASP A 145 -10.06 5.48 13.66
N SER A 146 -11.18 4.74 13.68
CA SER A 146 -12.51 5.29 13.94
C SER A 146 -12.73 5.73 15.38
N LEU A 147 -11.98 5.16 16.34
CA LEU A 147 -11.92 5.64 17.72
C LEU A 147 -10.95 6.83 17.89
N ILE A 148 -10.20 7.18 16.84
CA ILE A 148 -9.18 8.23 16.85
C ILE A 148 -8.10 7.94 17.92
N LEU A 149 -7.78 6.66 18.11
CA LEU A 149 -6.75 6.23 19.04
C LEU A 149 -5.41 6.03 18.33
N CYS A 150 -4.32 6.41 18.99
CA CYS A 150 -2.99 6.19 18.46
C CYS A 150 -2.70 4.68 18.32
N HIS A 151 -2.42 4.23 17.10
CA HIS A 151 -2.10 2.84 16.78
C HIS A 151 -0.86 2.30 17.54
N TYR A 152 0.03 3.20 18.00
CA TYR A 152 1.21 2.84 18.80
C TYR A 152 0.81 2.13 20.11
N ASN A 153 -0.33 2.51 20.69
CA ASN A 153 -0.84 1.90 21.92
C ASN A 153 -1.35 0.46 21.72
N ILE A 154 -1.49 0.02 20.47
CA ILE A 154 -2.19 -1.22 20.12
C ILE A 154 -1.24 -2.29 19.60
N ASN A 155 -0.18 -1.88 18.90
CA ASN A 155 0.67 -2.80 18.15
C ASN A 155 2.10 -2.95 18.67
N LEU A 156 2.57 -2.09 19.57
CA LEU A 156 4.00 -2.04 19.94
C LEU A 156 4.31 -2.28 21.42
N LEU A 157 3.38 -1.98 22.34
CA LEU A 157 3.69 -1.98 23.78
C LEU A 157 3.10 -3.15 24.58
N THR A 158 2.25 -3.99 23.98
CA THR A 158 1.59 -5.07 24.72
C THR A 158 1.26 -6.24 23.79
N PRO A 159 1.41 -7.51 24.24
CA PRO A 159 0.91 -8.65 23.50
C PRO A 159 -0.57 -8.41 23.10
N PRO A 160 -0.97 -8.73 21.86
CA PRO A 160 -2.28 -8.36 21.30
C PRO A 160 -3.48 -8.81 22.17
N ILE A 161 -3.30 -9.89 22.94
CA ILE A 161 -4.30 -10.47 23.83
C ILE A 161 -4.69 -9.52 24.98
N THR A 162 -3.78 -8.64 25.41
CA THR A 162 -4.02 -7.80 26.59
C THR A 162 -4.69 -6.48 26.24
N PHE A 163 -4.48 -5.93 25.04
CA PHE A 163 -5.01 -4.61 24.69
C PHE A 163 -6.43 -4.65 24.10
N GLU A 164 -6.80 -5.74 23.43
CA GLU A 164 -8.15 -5.91 22.84
C GLU A 164 -9.29 -5.75 23.88
N PRO A 165 -9.24 -6.39 25.07
CA PRO A 165 -10.28 -6.21 26.08
C PRO A 165 -10.43 -4.76 26.54
N TYR A 166 -9.32 -4.02 26.72
CA TYR A 166 -9.38 -2.63 27.18
C TYR A 166 -10.03 -1.70 26.16
N ILE A 167 -9.79 -1.88 24.85
CA ILE A 167 -10.47 -1.06 23.84
C ILE A 167 -11.98 -1.29 23.89
N LEU A 168 -12.41 -2.54 24.03
CA LEU A 168 -13.83 -2.85 24.11
C LEU A 168 -14.46 -2.24 25.37
N ASP A 169 -13.77 -2.30 26.50
CA ASP A 169 -14.22 -1.67 27.74
C ASP A 169 -14.25 -0.14 27.64
N LEU A 170 -13.29 0.49 26.94
CA LEU A 170 -13.33 1.92 26.64
C LEU A 170 -14.57 2.29 25.81
N VAL A 171 -14.88 1.51 24.76
CA VAL A 171 -16.08 1.74 23.95
C VAL A 171 -17.35 1.58 24.78
N ARG A 172 -17.46 0.49 25.56
CA ARG A 172 -18.60 0.24 26.46
C ARG A 172 -18.79 1.38 27.45
N ALA A 173 -17.71 1.83 28.09
CA ALA A 173 -17.75 2.90 29.08
C ALA A 173 -18.09 4.27 28.47
N ALA A 174 -17.49 4.62 27.32
CA ALA A 174 -17.67 5.91 26.68
C ALA A 174 -19.04 6.07 25.99
N THR A 175 -19.57 4.99 25.41
CA THR A 175 -20.80 5.04 24.59
C THR A 175 -22.04 4.54 25.31
N GLY A 176 -21.87 3.79 26.42
CA GLY A 176 -22.96 3.07 27.07
C GLY A 176 -23.40 1.80 26.34
N TRP A 177 -22.73 1.40 25.26
CA TRP A 177 -23.00 0.15 24.54
C TRP A 177 -22.46 -1.06 25.32
N LYS A 178 -23.22 -1.50 26.33
CA LYS A 178 -22.75 -2.43 27.37
C LYS A 178 -22.33 -3.80 26.85
N ASP A 179 -22.98 -4.30 25.80
CA ASP A 179 -22.79 -5.63 25.24
C ASP A 179 -21.89 -5.64 23.99
N PHE A 180 -21.24 -4.51 23.65
CA PHE A 180 -20.33 -4.43 22.50
C PHE A 180 -19.23 -5.49 22.57
N THR A 181 -19.03 -6.23 21.48
CA THR A 181 -18.14 -7.40 21.43
C THR A 181 -16.94 -7.21 20.48
N LEU A 182 -15.91 -8.04 20.64
CA LEU A 182 -14.80 -8.11 19.68
C LEU A 182 -15.29 -8.44 18.26
N LYS A 183 -16.28 -9.31 18.14
CA LYS A 183 -16.85 -9.70 16.84
C LYS A 183 -17.48 -8.51 16.13
N GLU A 184 -18.21 -7.66 16.86
CA GLU A 184 -18.78 -6.42 16.32
C GLU A 184 -17.70 -5.43 15.92
N ALA A 185 -16.65 -5.25 16.72
CA ALA A 185 -15.50 -4.41 16.37
C ALA A 185 -14.81 -4.87 15.07
N LEU A 186 -14.56 -6.18 14.93
CA LEU A 186 -13.96 -6.74 13.73
C LEU A 186 -14.87 -6.64 12.51
N THR A 187 -16.17 -6.87 12.69
CA THR A 187 -17.18 -6.72 11.61
C THR A 187 -17.32 -5.27 11.19
N PHE A 188 -17.24 -4.33 12.14
CA PHE A 188 -17.21 -2.90 11.87
C PHE A 188 -16.00 -2.51 11.03
N SER A 189 -14.82 -3.03 11.36
CA SER A 189 -13.62 -2.79 10.55
C SER A 189 -13.71 -3.42 9.17
N GLU A 190 -14.21 -4.67 9.06
CA GLU A 190 -14.43 -5.36 7.78
C GLU A 190 -15.38 -4.55 6.87
N ARG A 191 -16.41 -3.94 7.47
CA ARG A 191 -17.32 -3.02 6.77
C ARG A 191 -16.60 -1.79 6.23
N ILE A 192 -15.72 -1.15 7.02
CA ILE A 192 -14.97 0.03 6.55
C ILE A 192 -14.02 -0.35 5.41
N THR A 193 -13.26 -1.45 5.54
CA THR A 193 -12.35 -1.90 4.48
C THR A 193 -13.10 -2.14 3.16
N ASN A 194 -14.26 -2.80 3.21
CA ASN A 194 -15.06 -3.04 2.01
C ASN A 194 -15.68 -1.75 1.46
N LEU A 195 -16.09 -0.81 2.31
CA LEU A 195 -16.60 0.48 1.86
C LEU A 195 -15.51 1.34 1.19
N ALA A 196 -14.30 1.36 1.74
CA ALA A 196 -13.15 2.03 1.15
C ALA A 196 -12.74 1.38 -0.19
N ARG A 197 -12.86 0.04 -0.28
CA ARG A 197 -12.69 -0.71 -1.52
C ARG A 197 -13.71 -0.30 -2.58
N VAL A 198 -15.01 -0.27 -2.23
CA VAL A 198 -16.09 0.19 -3.12
C VAL A 198 -15.79 1.60 -3.63
N PHE A 199 -15.44 2.52 -2.71
CA PHE A 199 -15.07 3.88 -3.07
C PHE A 199 -13.94 3.89 -4.09
N SER A 200 -12.87 3.14 -3.85
CA SER A 200 -11.70 3.11 -4.73
C SER A 200 -12.05 2.55 -6.12
N ILE A 201 -12.81 1.46 -6.20
CA ILE A 201 -13.26 0.86 -7.47
C ILE A 201 -14.10 1.83 -8.29
N ARG A 202 -15.04 2.51 -7.61
CA ARG A 202 -15.87 3.55 -8.22
C ARG A 202 -15.04 4.69 -8.82
N HIS A 203 -13.88 4.98 -8.24
CA HIS A 203 -12.94 6.01 -8.73
C HIS A 203 -11.85 5.46 -9.65
N GLY A 204 -12.02 4.23 -10.15
CA GLY A 204 -11.16 3.68 -11.19
C GLY A 204 -10.11 2.70 -10.72
N LEU A 205 -10.08 2.28 -9.44
CA LEU A 205 -9.17 1.22 -8.99
C LEU A 205 -9.37 -0.05 -9.81
N ARG A 206 -8.29 -0.57 -10.37
CA ARG A 206 -8.24 -1.86 -11.06
C ARG A 206 -7.15 -2.76 -10.45
N PRO A 207 -7.18 -4.08 -10.69
CA PRO A 207 -6.13 -4.98 -10.23
C PRO A 207 -4.71 -4.54 -10.62
N GLU A 208 -4.55 -3.88 -11.77
CA GLU A 208 -3.27 -3.35 -12.26
C GLU A 208 -2.72 -2.21 -11.39
N ASP A 209 -3.58 -1.46 -10.71
CA ASP A 209 -3.16 -0.38 -9.79
C ASP A 209 -2.65 -0.92 -8.45
N GLU A 210 -2.94 -2.18 -8.15
CA GLU A 210 -2.47 -2.91 -6.97
C GLU A 210 -1.20 -3.70 -7.28
N TRP A 211 -0.49 -3.31 -8.34
CA TRP A 211 0.84 -3.80 -8.64
C TRP A 211 1.91 -2.91 -8.00
N PRO A 212 2.95 -3.48 -7.37
CA PRO A 212 4.08 -2.69 -6.91
C PRO A 212 4.85 -2.14 -8.11
N SER A 213 5.63 -1.06 -7.94
CA SER A 213 6.46 -0.58 -9.03
C SER A 213 7.42 -1.67 -9.53
N PRO A 214 7.80 -1.69 -10.83
CA PRO A 214 8.66 -2.73 -11.39
C PRO A 214 9.94 -2.96 -10.56
N ARG A 215 10.50 -1.88 -10.00
CA ARG A 215 11.72 -1.93 -9.19
C ARG A 215 11.57 -2.72 -7.89
N MET A 216 10.37 -2.79 -7.33
CA MET A 216 10.07 -3.55 -6.12
C MET A 216 9.88 -5.05 -6.39
N LEU A 217 9.85 -5.46 -7.66
CA LEU A 217 9.86 -6.86 -8.07
C LEU A 217 11.25 -7.31 -8.54
N GLU A 218 12.21 -6.39 -8.68
CA GLU A 218 13.61 -6.75 -8.96
C GLU A 218 14.32 -7.22 -7.68
N PRO A 219 15.21 -8.22 -7.77
CA PRO A 219 15.95 -8.68 -6.60
C PRO A 219 16.85 -7.59 -5.99
N PRO A 220 17.08 -7.62 -4.66
CA PRO A 220 18.21 -6.94 -4.03
C PRO A 220 19.52 -7.20 -4.75
N GLU A 221 20.33 -6.13 -4.87
CA GLU A 221 21.65 -6.18 -5.51
C GLU A 221 22.66 -6.92 -4.62
N ASP A 222 22.47 -6.83 -3.29
CA ASP A 222 23.36 -7.36 -2.26
C ASP A 222 22.58 -7.78 -0.99
N GLY A 223 23.32 -8.35 -0.03
CA GLY A 223 22.81 -8.72 1.29
C GLY A 223 22.12 -10.09 1.35
N PRO A 224 21.55 -10.45 2.51
CA PRO A 224 20.96 -11.78 2.74
C PRO A 224 19.76 -12.10 1.83
N ALA A 225 19.16 -11.07 1.24
CA ALA A 225 18.07 -11.22 0.30
C ALA A 225 18.48 -10.99 -1.16
N ALA A 226 19.79 -11.07 -1.48
CA ALA A 226 20.23 -11.09 -2.87
C ALA A 226 19.50 -12.21 -3.64
N SER A 227 19.14 -11.95 -4.90
CA SER A 227 18.42 -12.89 -5.78
C SER A 227 16.96 -13.21 -5.43
N ILE A 228 16.46 -12.75 -4.29
CA ILE A 228 15.07 -12.93 -3.86
C ILE A 228 14.14 -12.00 -4.65
N THR A 229 13.08 -12.54 -5.25
CA THR A 229 12.06 -11.77 -5.99
C THR A 229 10.66 -12.35 -5.83
N LEU A 230 9.65 -11.47 -5.75
CA LEU A 230 8.23 -11.84 -5.77
C LEU A 230 7.61 -11.87 -7.16
N LYS A 231 8.35 -11.46 -8.20
CA LYS A 231 7.81 -11.29 -9.56
C LYS A 231 6.98 -12.50 -10.05
N PRO A 232 7.43 -13.77 -9.93
CA PRO A 232 6.64 -14.90 -10.40
C PRO A 232 5.45 -15.26 -9.48
N TYR A 233 5.45 -14.80 -8.23
CA TYR A 233 4.49 -15.22 -7.20
C TYR A 233 3.42 -14.16 -6.89
N TYR A 234 3.67 -12.90 -7.25
CA TYR A 234 2.85 -11.77 -6.79
C TYR A 234 1.39 -11.85 -7.23
N ARG A 235 1.12 -12.35 -8.45
CA ARG A 235 -0.25 -12.54 -8.95
C ARG A 235 -1.06 -13.46 -8.04
N GLY A 236 -0.54 -14.65 -7.74
CA GLY A 236 -1.21 -15.62 -6.86
C GLY A 236 -1.42 -15.08 -5.45
N LEU A 237 -0.49 -14.24 -4.98
CA LEU A 237 -0.61 -13.54 -3.69
C LEU A 237 -1.76 -12.55 -3.66
N LEU A 238 -1.92 -11.75 -4.70
CA LEU A 238 -3.02 -10.79 -4.83
C LEU A 238 -4.37 -11.51 -4.99
N GLU A 239 -4.44 -12.51 -5.87
CA GLU A 239 -5.66 -13.29 -6.13
C GLU A 239 -6.11 -14.03 -4.86
N THR A 240 -5.18 -14.60 -4.09
CA THR A 240 -5.54 -15.26 -2.82
C THR A 240 -6.02 -14.25 -1.78
N TYR A 241 -5.42 -13.06 -1.71
CA TYR A 241 -5.90 -12.01 -0.81
C TYR A 241 -7.36 -11.65 -1.13
N TYR A 242 -7.69 -11.43 -2.40
CA TYR A 242 -9.07 -11.17 -2.82
C TYR A 242 -10.02 -12.29 -2.41
N ARG A 243 -9.65 -13.55 -2.66
CA ARG A 243 -10.45 -14.71 -2.25
C ARG A 243 -10.75 -14.69 -0.75
N VAL A 244 -9.74 -14.46 0.09
CA VAL A 244 -9.90 -14.44 1.55
C VAL A 244 -10.76 -13.26 2.02
N MET A 245 -10.65 -12.11 1.35
CA MET A 245 -11.53 -10.95 1.61
C MET A 245 -12.97 -11.14 1.11
N GLY A 246 -13.27 -12.26 0.43
CA GLY A 246 -14.58 -12.47 -0.19
C GLY A 246 -14.80 -11.57 -1.40
N TRP A 247 -13.74 -11.29 -2.15
CA TRP A 247 -13.75 -10.53 -3.40
C TRP A 247 -13.54 -11.46 -4.58
N ASP A 248 -13.95 -11.02 -5.76
CA ASP A 248 -13.67 -11.72 -7.01
C ASP A 248 -12.17 -11.72 -7.30
N GLU A 249 -11.59 -12.89 -7.56
CA GLU A 249 -10.13 -13.07 -7.69
C GLU A 249 -9.55 -12.34 -8.89
N LYS A 250 -10.34 -12.08 -9.95
CA LYS A 250 -9.84 -11.46 -11.18
C LYS A 250 -9.98 -9.95 -11.16
N THR A 251 -11.10 -9.46 -10.62
CA THR A 251 -11.47 -8.04 -10.65
C THR A 251 -11.19 -7.32 -9.34
N GLY A 252 -11.05 -8.06 -8.23
CA GLY A 252 -10.93 -7.51 -6.89
C GLY A 252 -12.20 -6.80 -6.40
N ILE A 253 -13.35 -7.04 -7.04
CA ILE A 253 -14.65 -6.48 -6.64
C ILE A 253 -15.23 -7.31 -5.49
N PRO A 254 -15.67 -6.69 -4.37
CA PRO A 254 -16.31 -7.42 -3.28
C PRO A 254 -17.57 -8.14 -3.73
N LEU A 255 -17.66 -9.46 -3.49
CA LEU A 255 -18.80 -10.28 -3.91
C LEU A 255 -20.10 -9.81 -3.22
N LYS A 256 -21.25 -9.98 -3.88
CA LYS A 256 -22.57 -9.65 -3.34
C LYS A 256 -22.79 -10.22 -1.93
N ARG A 257 -22.51 -11.52 -1.73
CA ARG A 257 -22.59 -12.19 -0.42
C ARG A 257 -21.77 -11.51 0.67
N THR A 258 -20.62 -10.93 0.32
CA THR A 258 -19.73 -10.23 1.25
C THR A 258 -20.33 -8.89 1.66
N LEU A 259 -20.90 -8.16 0.69
CA LEU A 259 -21.58 -6.89 0.95
C LEU A 259 -22.87 -7.07 1.76
N GLU A 260 -23.68 -8.09 1.44
CA GLU A 260 -24.87 -8.49 2.22
C GLU A 260 -24.51 -8.80 3.68
N LYS A 261 -23.48 -9.65 3.90
CA LYS A 261 -22.99 -9.97 5.25
C LYS A 261 -22.63 -8.72 6.06
N LEU A 262 -22.17 -7.65 5.39
CA LEU A 262 -21.70 -6.42 6.02
C LEU A 262 -22.75 -5.30 6.06
N GLY A 263 -23.95 -5.50 5.50
CA GLY A 263 -24.99 -4.47 5.39
C GLY A 263 -24.61 -3.35 4.41
N LEU A 264 -23.94 -3.69 3.30
CA LEU A 264 -23.44 -2.78 2.27
C LEU A 264 -24.15 -2.95 0.93
N GLU A 265 -25.38 -3.46 0.91
CA GLU A 265 -26.18 -3.70 -0.29
C GLU A 265 -26.44 -2.42 -1.09
N PHE A 266 -26.48 -1.27 -0.41
CA PHE A 266 -26.60 0.04 -1.06
C PHE A 266 -25.43 0.37 -2.00
N CYS A 267 -24.28 -0.31 -1.86
CA CYS A 267 -23.13 -0.20 -2.76
C CYS A 267 -23.31 -0.98 -4.08
N TYR A 268 -24.38 -1.77 -4.24
CA TYR A 268 -24.61 -2.52 -5.48
C TYR A 268 -24.68 -1.63 -6.71
N LYS A 269 -25.25 -0.43 -6.56
CA LYS A 269 -25.32 0.55 -7.64
C LYS A 269 -23.95 1.07 -8.09
N ASP A 270 -22.94 1.00 -7.23
CA ASP A 270 -21.59 1.49 -7.52
C ASP A 270 -20.71 0.41 -8.17
N LEU A 271 -21.08 -0.87 -8.01
CA LEU A 271 -20.28 -2.02 -8.44
C LEU A 271 -20.94 -2.90 -9.51
N TYR A 272 -22.27 -2.98 -9.54
CA TYR A 272 -23.01 -3.99 -10.31
C TYR A 272 -24.11 -3.42 -11.19
N CYS A 273 -24.64 -2.26 -10.85
CA CYS A 273 -25.57 -1.55 -11.72
C CYS A 273 -24.76 -0.50 -12.48
N ASP A 274 -24.93 -0.46 -13.80
CA ASP A 274 -24.23 0.49 -14.63
C ASP A 274 -25.14 1.69 -14.96
N PRO A 275 -24.80 2.92 -14.57
CA PRO A 275 -25.42 4.10 -15.17
C PRO A 275 -24.57 4.72 -16.30
N SER A 276 -23.31 4.31 -16.55
CA SER A 276 -22.40 5.08 -17.42
C SER A 276 -21.19 4.37 -18.07
N GLY A 277 -21.07 3.04 -18.05
CA GLY A 277 -20.03 2.26 -18.72
C GLY A 277 -18.64 2.27 -18.05
N VAL A 278 -18.52 2.70 -16.79
CA VAL A 278 -17.22 2.89 -16.11
C VAL A 278 -16.51 1.56 -15.81
N ILE A 279 -17.26 0.46 -15.71
CA ILE A 279 -16.67 -0.88 -15.56
C ILE A 279 -16.15 -1.41 -16.91
N GLN A 280 -16.57 -0.86 -18.05
CA GLN A 280 -16.19 -1.35 -19.39
C GLN A 280 -15.19 -0.48 -20.17
N LYS A 281 -14.95 0.78 -19.79
CA LYS A 281 -13.99 1.62 -20.54
C LYS A 281 -12.66 1.74 -19.82
N GLY A 282 -11.75 0.83 -20.17
CA GLY A 282 -10.33 1.16 -20.20
C GLY A 282 -10.13 2.35 -21.13
N GLN A 283 -9.93 3.54 -20.57
CA GLN A 283 -9.37 4.67 -21.30
C GLN A 283 -8.02 5.02 -20.68
N LYS A 284 -7.01 4.64 -21.47
CA LYS A 284 -5.60 5.03 -21.56
C LYS A 284 -5.06 6.03 -20.54
#